data_AF-A0A3E0HAW5-F1
#
_entry.id   AF-A0A3E0HAW5-F1
#
_cell.length_a   1.000
_cell.length_b   1.000
_cell.length_c   1.000
_cell.angle_alpha   90.00
_cell.angle_beta   90.00
_cell.angle_gamma   90.00
#
_symmetry.space_group_name_H-M   'P 1'
#
loop_
_entity.id
_entity.type
_entity.pdbx_description
1 polymer ?
#
loop_
_entity_poly.entity_id
_entity_poly.type
_entity_poly.pdbx_seq_one_letter_code
_entity_poly.pdbx_strand_id
1 'polypeptide(L)'
;MSNAIVAALEQAAKRVGLTLSKDAGRAVSGLYKDAGRGAEDVVQKFESADALHRKKFLDLLDEVGKEPKDGEKDYLGLGKTKASKVQSAKQDAVRSNVTRILDPEHAPAHDYEITVDSRKYPESAQHIQEAQSGTISRGNRQSAGAPKPSIVTIDREGEAANRDESLRGIPTAPGQDRDEYPPAMFEEGGKGASVKHIDSSDNQGSGSSMGTKLRGLPKGTKVKITVK
;
A
#
# COMPACT_ATOMS: atom_id res chain seq x y z
N MET A 1 -22.54 -57.29 -62.91
CA MET A 1 -23.37 -56.17 -62.43
C MET A 1 -23.41 -56.21 -60.92
N SER A 2 -22.38 -55.68 -60.25
CA SER A 2 -22.32 -55.64 -58.78
C SER A 2 -23.27 -54.56 -58.26
N ASN A 3 -24.30 -55.05 -57.58
CA ASN A 3 -25.47 -54.42 -56.98
C ASN A 3 -25.34 -52.95 -56.55
N ALA A 4 -26.10 -52.08 -57.22
CA ALA A 4 -26.39 -50.71 -56.77
C ALA A 4 -26.95 -50.64 -55.34
N ILE A 5 -27.58 -51.72 -54.87
CA ILE A 5 -28.09 -51.88 -53.51
C ILE A 5 -26.94 -51.91 -52.47
N VAL A 6 -25.80 -52.55 -52.79
CA VAL A 6 -24.64 -52.61 -51.89
C VAL A 6 -23.99 -51.23 -51.77
N ALA A 7 -23.86 -50.51 -52.88
CA ALA A 7 -23.35 -49.14 -52.87
C ALA A 7 -24.27 -48.18 -52.09
N ALA A 8 -25.59 -48.35 -52.20
CA ALA A 8 -26.56 -47.58 -51.41
C ALA A 8 -26.47 -47.90 -49.90
N LEU A 9 -26.29 -49.18 -49.53
CA LEU A 9 -26.10 -49.58 -48.13
C LEU A 9 -24.79 -49.01 -47.56
N GLU A 10 -23.70 -49.05 -48.31
CA GLU A 10 -22.42 -48.47 -47.87
C GLU A 10 -22.50 -46.95 -47.70
N GLN A 11 -23.21 -46.24 -48.58
CA GLN A 11 -23.45 -44.80 -48.43
C GLN A 11 -24.33 -44.48 -47.23
N ALA A 12 -25.35 -45.29 -46.96
CA ALA A 12 -26.20 -45.15 -45.79
C ALA A 12 -25.39 -45.39 -44.50
N ALA A 13 -24.58 -46.46 -44.44
CA ALA A 13 -23.71 -46.77 -43.31
C ALA A 13 -22.67 -45.66 -43.07
N LYS A 14 -22.06 -45.11 -44.13
CA LYS A 14 -21.13 -43.96 -44.02
C LYS A 14 -21.83 -42.71 -43.50
N ARG A 15 -23.04 -42.40 -43.97
CA ARG A 15 -23.82 -41.24 -43.48
C ARG A 15 -24.20 -41.40 -42.02
N VAL A 16 -24.69 -42.57 -41.62
CA VAL A 16 -25.05 -42.87 -40.23
C VAL A 16 -23.82 -42.82 -39.31
N GLY A 17 -22.67 -43.37 -39.75
CA GLY A 17 -21.41 -43.27 -39.02
C GLY A 17 -20.92 -41.83 -38.86
N LEU A 18 -21.05 -41.00 -39.90
CA LEU A 18 -20.69 -39.58 -39.84
C LEU A 18 -21.62 -38.78 -38.91
N THR A 19 -22.92 -39.07 -38.90
CA THR A 19 -23.85 -38.42 -37.96
C THR A 19 -23.57 -38.83 -36.52
N LEU A 20 -23.38 -40.13 -36.27
CA LEU A 20 -23.04 -40.64 -34.93
C LEU A 20 -21.73 -40.05 -34.40
N SER A 21 -20.70 -39.92 -35.26
CA SER A 21 -19.43 -39.29 -34.90
C SER A 21 -19.59 -37.79 -34.59
N LYS A 22 -20.41 -37.07 -35.36
CA LYS A 22 -20.71 -35.65 -35.09
C LYS A 22 -21.50 -35.46 -33.80
N ASP A 23 -22.47 -36.31 -33.54
CA ASP A 23 -23.31 -36.22 -32.34
C ASP A 23 -22.52 -36.62 -31.09
N ALA A 24 -21.66 -37.65 -31.18
CA ALA A 24 -20.71 -37.98 -30.12
C ALA A 24 -19.70 -36.84 -29.88
N GLY A 25 -19.16 -36.23 -30.94
CA GLY A 25 -18.25 -35.08 -30.82
C GLY A 25 -18.93 -33.86 -30.18
N ARG A 26 -20.20 -33.61 -30.49
CA ARG A 26 -21.01 -32.56 -29.85
C ARG A 26 -21.29 -32.87 -28.39
N ALA A 27 -21.64 -34.12 -28.05
CA ALA A 27 -21.89 -34.54 -26.67
C ALA A 27 -20.62 -34.44 -25.81
N VAL A 28 -19.48 -34.89 -26.33
CA VAL A 28 -18.17 -34.78 -25.67
C VAL A 28 -17.79 -33.30 -25.52
N SER A 29 -17.95 -32.49 -26.58
CA SER A 29 -17.68 -31.05 -26.50
C SER A 29 -18.58 -30.33 -25.49
N GLY A 30 -19.85 -30.73 -25.38
CA GLY A 30 -20.77 -30.25 -24.35
C GLY A 30 -20.29 -30.59 -22.95
N LEU A 31 -19.93 -31.86 -22.70
CA LEU A 31 -19.35 -32.33 -21.44
C LEU A 31 -18.10 -31.56 -21.02
N TYR A 32 -17.16 -31.30 -21.94
CA TYR A 32 -15.96 -30.51 -21.66
C TYR A 32 -16.29 -29.04 -21.34
N LYS A 33 -17.28 -28.44 -22.03
CA LYS A 33 -17.72 -27.07 -21.74
C LYS A 33 -18.44 -26.97 -20.40
N ASP A 34 -19.28 -27.93 -20.07
CA ASP A 34 -20.03 -27.96 -18.82
C ASP A 34 -19.10 -28.25 -17.62
N ALA A 35 -18.12 -29.14 -17.79
CA ALA A 35 -17.06 -29.34 -16.80
C ALA A 35 -16.17 -28.10 -16.62
N GLY A 36 -15.84 -27.40 -17.73
CA GLY A 36 -15.11 -26.13 -17.69
C GLY A 36 -15.87 -25.04 -16.94
N ARG A 37 -17.18 -24.88 -17.22
CA ARG A 37 -18.06 -23.96 -16.49
C ARG A 37 -18.20 -24.32 -15.02
N GLY A 38 -18.32 -25.61 -14.69
CA GLY A 38 -18.35 -26.07 -13.31
C GLY A 38 -17.05 -25.75 -12.55
N ALA A 39 -15.90 -25.85 -13.22
CA ALA A 39 -14.62 -25.43 -12.64
C ALA A 39 -14.54 -23.90 -12.47
N GLU A 40 -14.99 -23.11 -13.45
CA GLU A 40 -15.08 -21.65 -13.36
C GLU A 40 -16.00 -21.21 -12.21
N ASP A 41 -17.18 -21.81 -12.06
CA ASP A 41 -18.12 -21.54 -10.97
C ASP A 41 -17.53 -21.87 -9.59
N VAL A 42 -16.76 -22.96 -9.49
CA VAL A 42 -16.07 -23.34 -8.26
C VAL A 42 -14.96 -22.34 -7.95
N VAL A 43 -14.14 -21.96 -8.93
CA VAL A 43 -13.09 -20.94 -8.76
C VAL A 43 -13.70 -19.61 -8.32
N GLN A 44 -14.77 -19.13 -8.95
CA GLN A 44 -15.46 -17.90 -8.53
C GLN A 44 -16.03 -18.01 -7.10
N LYS A 45 -16.55 -19.18 -6.71
CA LYS A 45 -17.02 -19.42 -5.33
C LYS A 45 -15.87 -19.43 -4.33
N PHE A 46 -14.72 -19.98 -4.68
CA PHE A 46 -13.51 -19.93 -3.84
C PHE A 46 -12.96 -18.50 -3.74
N GLU A 47 -12.83 -17.78 -4.85
CA GLU A 47 -12.37 -16.39 -4.85
C GLU A 47 -13.29 -15.47 -4.03
N SER A 48 -14.60 -15.65 -4.16
CA SER A 48 -15.58 -14.90 -3.37
C SER A 48 -15.61 -15.32 -1.89
N ALA A 49 -15.45 -16.61 -1.59
CA ALA A 49 -15.33 -17.09 -0.21
C ALA A 49 -14.03 -16.59 0.45
N ASP A 50 -12.91 -16.62 -0.28
CA ASP A 50 -11.63 -16.11 0.18
C ASP A 50 -11.66 -14.59 0.35
N ALA A 51 -12.29 -13.84 -0.57
CA ALA A 51 -12.50 -12.40 -0.42
C ALA A 51 -13.35 -12.08 0.83
N LEU A 52 -14.37 -12.90 1.09
CA LEU A 52 -15.25 -12.75 2.25
C LEU A 52 -14.53 -13.11 3.55
N HIS A 53 -13.69 -14.15 3.55
CA HIS A 53 -12.84 -14.52 4.68
C HIS A 53 -11.76 -13.47 4.94
N ARG A 54 -11.11 -12.94 3.89
CA ARG A 54 -10.18 -11.82 3.99
C ARG A 54 -10.85 -10.61 4.64
N LYS A 55 -12.05 -10.23 4.15
CA LYS A 55 -12.82 -9.14 4.72
C LYS A 55 -13.18 -9.39 6.20
N LYS A 56 -13.71 -10.57 6.53
CA LYS A 56 -14.02 -10.94 7.93
C LYS A 56 -12.79 -10.92 8.83
N PHE A 57 -11.63 -11.33 8.31
CA PHE A 57 -10.38 -11.32 9.07
C PHE A 57 -9.89 -9.89 9.32
N LEU A 58 -9.97 -9.02 8.31
CA LEU A 58 -9.68 -7.59 8.46
C LEU A 58 -10.67 -6.90 9.41
N ASP A 59 -11.97 -7.17 9.28
CA ASP A 59 -13.02 -6.66 10.18
C ASP A 59 -12.76 -7.12 11.63
N LEU A 60 -12.32 -8.36 11.83
CA LEU A 60 -11.96 -8.88 13.15
C LEU A 60 -10.70 -8.20 13.70
N LEU A 61 -9.70 -7.91 12.86
CA LEU A 61 -8.53 -7.11 13.26
C LEU A 61 -8.91 -5.67 13.63
N ASP A 62 -9.94 -5.11 13.00
CA ASP A 62 -10.49 -3.81 13.35
C ASP A 62 -11.33 -3.87 14.65
N GLU A 63 -11.98 -4.99 14.93
CA GLU A 63 -12.74 -5.23 16.16
C GLU A 63 -11.84 -5.47 17.36
N VAL A 64 -10.78 -6.27 17.22
CA VAL A 64 -9.74 -6.49 18.24
C VAL A 64 -8.96 -5.20 18.54
N GLY A 65 -8.95 -4.23 17.62
CA GLY A 65 -8.32 -2.93 17.79
C GLY A 65 -9.19 -1.86 18.48
N LYS A 66 -10.47 -2.12 18.77
CA LYS A 66 -11.35 -1.15 19.45
C LYS A 66 -11.20 -1.27 20.97
N GLU A 67 -11.16 -0.13 21.67
CA GLU A 67 -11.22 -0.15 23.13
C GLU A 67 -12.56 -0.77 23.58
N PRO A 68 -12.56 -1.60 24.64
CA PRO A 68 -13.79 -2.19 25.16
C PRO A 68 -14.74 -1.06 25.60
N LYS A 69 -16.03 -1.21 25.29
CA LYS A 69 -17.05 -0.23 25.69
C LYS A 69 -17.19 -0.24 27.22
N ASP A 70 -17.57 0.90 27.80
CA ASP A 70 -17.75 1.02 29.25
C ASP A 70 -18.68 -0.10 29.79
N GLY A 71 -18.12 -0.98 30.62
CA GLY A 71 -18.81 -2.13 31.22
C GLY A 71 -18.49 -3.50 30.62
N GLU A 72 -17.74 -3.58 29.52
CA GLU A 72 -17.31 -4.83 28.91
C GLU A 72 -16.04 -5.38 29.57
N LYS A 73 -16.02 -6.69 29.90
CA LYS A 73 -14.87 -7.32 30.56
C LYS A 73 -13.70 -7.40 29.57
N ASP A 74 -12.58 -6.79 29.93
CA ASP A 74 -11.32 -6.86 29.20
C ASP A 74 -10.65 -8.22 29.42
N TYR A 75 -11.01 -9.21 28.60
CA TYR A 75 -10.44 -10.55 28.64
C TYR A 75 -8.99 -10.62 28.14
N LEU A 76 -8.48 -9.55 27.50
CA LEU A 76 -7.15 -9.49 26.88
C LEU A 76 -6.16 -8.62 27.68
N GLY A 77 -6.61 -7.91 28.73
CA GLY A 77 -5.79 -7.08 29.60
C GLY A 77 -5.22 -5.82 28.93
N LEU A 78 -5.92 -5.27 27.94
CA LEU A 78 -5.52 -4.09 27.17
C LEU A 78 -5.95 -2.74 27.80
N GLY A 79 -6.52 -2.76 29.01
CA GLY A 79 -7.05 -1.60 29.71
C GLY A 79 -6.10 -0.40 29.90
N LYS A 80 -6.64 0.78 29.58
CA LYS A 80 -6.34 2.15 30.05
C LYS A 80 -4.88 2.44 30.46
N THR A 81 -3.96 2.56 29.51
CA THR A 81 -2.73 3.35 29.72
C THR A 81 -2.35 4.16 28.49
N LYS A 82 -1.56 5.22 28.70
CA LYS A 82 -1.02 6.15 27.68
C LYS A 82 -0.24 5.47 26.52
N ALA A 83 -0.15 4.13 26.53
CA ALA A 83 0.41 3.26 25.50
C ALA A 83 -0.49 3.09 24.25
N SER A 84 -1.78 3.47 24.32
CA SER A 84 -2.76 3.22 23.24
C SER A 84 -2.40 3.85 21.88
N LYS A 85 -1.73 5.02 21.87
CA LYS A 85 -1.30 5.68 20.61
C LYS A 85 -0.05 5.06 19.97
N VAL A 86 0.85 4.46 20.76
CA VAL A 86 2.04 3.76 20.22
C VAL A 86 1.65 2.35 19.77
N GLN A 87 0.63 1.76 20.41
CA GLN A 87 0.02 0.51 19.95
C GLN A 87 -0.68 0.66 18.60
N SER A 88 -1.36 1.77 18.31
CA SER A 88 -2.04 1.95 17.02
C SER A 88 -1.07 1.96 15.84
N ALA A 89 0.07 2.66 15.94
CA ALA A 89 1.07 2.70 14.87
C ALA A 89 1.75 1.35 14.63
N LYS A 90 2.01 0.58 15.70
CA LYS A 90 2.50 -0.81 15.58
C LYS A 90 1.44 -1.73 14.99
N GLN A 91 0.17 -1.53 15.35
CA GLN A 91 -0.95 -2.30 14.78
C GLN A 91 -1.16 -1.99 13.30
N ASP A 92 -1.01 -0.73 12.86
CA ASP A 92 -1.15 -0.35 11.44
C ASP A 92 -0.03 -0.96 10.58
N ALA A 93 1.20 -0.99 11.09
CA ALA A 93 2.30 -1.70 10.45
C ALA A 93 2.06 -3.23 10.39
N VAL A 94 1.51 -3.83 11.46
CA VAL A 94 1.11 -5.25 11.47
C VAL A 94 -0.03 -5.52 10.49
N ARG A 95 -1.04 -4.63 10.42
CA ARG A 95 -2.14 -4.69 9.43
C ARG A 95 -1.60 -4.64 8.01
N SER A 96 -0.72 -3.70 7.69
CA SER A 96 -0.06 -3.60 6.38
C SER A 96 0.66 -4.90 6.02
N ASN A 97 1.43 -5.47 6.97
CA ASN A 97 2.14 -6.72 6.75
C ASN A 97 1.18 -7.91 6.52
N VAL A 98 0.08 -7.98 7.27
CA VAL A 98 -0.97 -8.98 7.06
C VAL A 98 -1.63 -8.81 5.69
N THR A 99 -1.98 -7.58 5.30
CA THR A 99 -2.57 -7.29 3.98
C THR A 99 -1.62 -7.67 2.84
N ARG A 100 -0.30 -7.43 2.97
CA ARG A 100 0.69 -7.91 1.99
C ARG A 100 0.74 -9.43 1.86
N ILE A 101 0.56 -10.17 2.96
CA ILE A 101 0.57 -11.63 2.93
C ILE A 101 -0.72 -12.16 2.31
N LEU A 102 -1.85 -11.53 2.59
CA LEU A 102 -3.17 -12.00 2.16
C LEU A 102 -3.60 -11.50 0.76
N ASP A 103 -3.06 -10.38 0.30
CA ASP A 103 -3.38 -9.74 -0.99
C ASP A 103 -2.19 -8.91 -1.50
N PRO A 104 -1.10 -9.57 -1.95
CA PRO A 104 0.12 -8.88 -2.37
C PRO A 104 -0.08 -7.97 -3.60
N GLU A 105 -1.08 -8.24 -4.44
CA GLU A 105 -1.35 -7.44 -5.64
C GLU A 105 -2.04 -6.11 -5.32
N HIS A 106 -2.83 -6.03 -4.24
CA HIS A 106 -3.56 -4.82 -3.84
C HIS A 106 -3.04 -4.16 -2.56
N ALA A 107 -1.93 -4.67 -2.00
CA ALA A 107 -1.36 -4.09 -0.79
C ALA A 107 -0.90 -2.64 -1.02
N PRO A 108 -1.19 -1.72 -0.07
CA PRO A 108 -0.75 -0.34 -0.20
C PRO A 108 0.78 -0.28 -0.31
N ALA A 109 1.28 0.63 -1.16
CA ALA A 109 2.71 0.83 -1.35
C ALA A 109 3.47 1.34 -0.10
N HIS A 110 2.75 1.62 0.99
CA HIS A 110 3.24 2.13 2.27
C HIS A 110 2.62 1.36 3.44
N ASP A 111 3.30 1.36 4.58
CA ASP A 111 2.89 0.72 5.84
C ASP A 111 2.16 1.65 6.79
N TYR A 112 2.43 2.94 6.70
CA TYR A 112 1.91 3.94 7.60
C TYR A 112 1.70 5.26 6.86
N GLU A 113 0.63 5.99 7.17
CA GLU A 113 0.40 7.32 6.63
C GLU A 113 0.51 8.36 7.75
N ILE A 114 1.30 9.40 7.49
CA ILE A 114 1.40 10.57 8.34
C ILE A 114 0.91 11.80 7.60
N THR A 115 0.03 12.54 8.24
CA THR A 115 -0.46 13.82 7.73
C THR A 115 0.08 15.00 8.55
N VAL A 116 0.63 15.99 7.85
CA VAL A 116 1.02 17.31 8.38
C VAL A 116 -0.17 18.27 8.23
N ASP A 117 -0.51 19.00 9.30
CA ASP A 117 -1.65 19.93 9.32
C ASP A 117 -1.17 21.32 8.89
N SER A 118 -1.55 21.75 7.67
CA SER A 118 -1.14 23.02 7.07
C SER A 118 -1.62 24.24 7.83
N ARG A 119 -2.66 24.10 8.67
CA ARG A 119 -3.13 25.19 9.53
C ARG A 119 -2.26 25.37 10.77
N LYS A 120 -1.54 24.32 11.18
CA LYS A 120 -0.64 24.35 12.34
C LYS A 120 0.80 24.63 11.95
N TYR A 121 1.24 24.04 10.85
CA TYR A 121 2.61 24.14 10.35
C TYR A 121 2.58 24.54 8.86
N PRO A 122 2.11 25.76 8.53
CA PRO A 122 1.94 26.20 7.16
C PRO A 122 3.24 26.18 6.34
N GLU A 123 4.39 26.55 6.92
CA GLU A 123 5.64 26.63 6.16
C GLU A 123 6.21 25.22 5.88
N SER A 124 6.19 24.34 6.88
CA SER A 124 6.53 22.91 6.70
C SER A 124 5.63 22.25 5.66
N ALA A 125 4.31 22.48 5.75
CA ALA A 125 3.34 21.91 4.81
C ALA A 125 3.58 22.38 3.37
N GLN A 126 3.86 23.67 3.19
CA GLN A 126 4.21 24.23 1.89
C GLN A 126 5.50 23.60 1.34
N HIS A 127 6.55 23.48 2.17
CA HIS A 127 7.82 22.89 1.73
C HIS A 127 7.65 21.42 1.28
N ILE A 128 6.85 20.63 2.00
CA ILE A 128 6.50 19.25 1.60
C ILE A 128 5.83 19.24 0.22
N GLN A 129 4.82 20.07 0.00
CA GLN A 129 4.10 20.13 -1.28
C GLN A 129 4.99 20.60 -2.43
N GLU A 130 5.83 21.60 -2.20
CA GLU A 130 6.83 22.09 -3.16
C GLU A 130 7.80 20.97 -3.54
N ALA A 131 8.40 20.30 -2.56
CA ALA A 131 9.36 19.24 -2.81
C ALA A 131 8.71 18.04 -3.54
N GLN A 132 7.50 17.63 -3.15
CA GLN A 132 6.74 16.57 -3.83
C GLN A 132 6.28 16.93 -5.24
N SER A 133 6.14 18.22 -5.56
CA SER A 133 5.80 18.68 -6.93
C SER A 133 7.03 18.95 -7.81
N GLY A 134 8.25 18.85 -7.25
CA GLY A 134 9.50 19.09 -7.97
C GLY A 134 10.03 20.52 -7.86
N THR A 135 9.45 21.35 -6.99
CA THR A 135 10.04 22.63 -6.61
C THR A 135 11.05 22.39 -5.49
N ILE A 136 12.33 22.37 -5.84
CA ILE A 136 13.43 22.00 -4.92
C ILE A 136 14.11 23.25 -4.39
N SER A 137 14.18 23.34 -3.06
CA SER A 137 14.83 24.43 -2.34
C SER A 137 16.29 24.09 -1.98
N ARG A 138 17.15 25.11 -2.00
CA ARG A 138 18.53 25.10 -1.51
C ARG A 138 18.76 26.39 -0.73
N GLY A 139 18.33 26.39 0.54
CA GLY A 139 18.24 27.59 1.37
C GLY A 139 17.16 28.54 0.82
N ASN A 140 17.54 29.77 0.47
CA ASN A 140 16.62 30.78 -0.07
C ASN A 140 16.37 30.67 -1.58
N ARG A 141 17.02 29.71 -2.26
CA ARG A 141 16.87 29.53 -3.71
C ARG A 141 15.94 28.37 -3.99
N GLN A 142 15.03 28.55 -4.94
CA GLN A 142 14.17 27.51 -5.47
C GLN A 142 14.50 27.26 -6.95
N SER A 143 14.33 26.02 -7.36
CA SER A 143 14.53 25.59 -8.75
C SER A 143 13.61 24.41 -9.07
N ALA A 144 13.25 24.27 -10.34
CA ALA A 144 12.60 23.05 -10.80
C ALA A 144 13.60 21.87 -10.76
N GLY A 145 13.13 20.73 -10.30
CA GLY A 145 13.90 19.49 -10.22
C GLY A 145 12.98 18.27 -10.20
N ALA A 146 13.57 17.09 -9.98
CA ALA A 146 12.79 15.86 -9.85
C ALA A 146 11.91 15.91 -8.58
N PRO A 147 10.60 15.60 -8.69
CA PRO A 147 9.71 15.41 -7.54
C PRO A 147 10.31 14.51 -6.47
N LYS A 148 10.20 14.93 -5.21
CA LYS A 148 10.57 14.10 -4.06
C LYS A 148 9.49 13.08 -3.75
N PRO A 149 9.86 11.86 -3.35
CA PRO A 149 8.89 10.80 -3.10
C PRO A 149 8.00 11.17 -1.91
N SER A 150 6.70 10.88 -2.04
CA SER A 150 5.75 11.02 -0.93
C SER A 150 5.73 9.81 -0.01
N ILE A 151 6.28 8.67 -0.46
CA ILE A 151 6.49 7.46 0.35
C ILE A 151 7.99 7.35 0.64
N VAL A 152 8.34 7.32 1.91
CA VAL A 152 9.73 7.32 2.40
C VAL A 152 9.95 6.22 3.42
N THR A 153 11.17 5.72 3.53
CA THR A 153 11.50 4.51 4.28
C THR A 153 12.29 4.85 5.53
N ILE A 154 11.82 4.45 6.72
CA ILE A 154 12.48 4.83 7.98
C ILE A 154 13.88 4.22 8.07
N ASP A 155 14.90 5.07 8.17
CA ASP A 155 16.28 4.72 8.53
C ASP A 155 16.89 5.76 9.47
N ARG A 156 16.74 5.52 10.77
CA ARG A 156 17.24 6.45 11.80
C ARG A 156 18.75 6.37 11.98
N GLU A 157 19.39 5.30 11.54
CA GLU A 157 20.84 5.13 11.68
C GLU A 157 21.59 6.04 10.69
N GLY A 158 21.01 6.29 9.51
CA GLY A 158 21.54 7.21 8.49
C GLY A 158 21.32 8.69 8.77
N GLU A 159 20.56 9.06 9.82
CA GLU A 159 20.08 10.43 10.05
C GLU A 159 21.19 11.49 10.10
N ALA A 160 22.28 11.21 10.80
CA ALA A 160 23.40 12.15 10.91
C ALA A 160 24.09 12.39 9.56
N ALA A 161 24.39 11.30 8.83
CA ALA A 161 25.02 11.37 7.52
C ALA A 161 24.12 12.11 6.51
N ASN A 162 22.81 11.83 6.56
CA ASN A 162 21.84 12.50 5.72
C ASN A 162 21.83 14.02 5.97
N ARG A 163 21.81 14.47 7.24
CA ARG A 163 21.90 15.91 7.54
C ARG A 163 23.18 16.55 7.02
N ASP A 164 24.31 15.89 7.18
CA ASP A 164 25.60 16.42 6.71
C ASP A 164 25.64 16.56 5.19
N GLU A 165 24.98 15.67 4.45
CA GLU A 165 24.87 15.73 2.99
C GLU A 165 23.84 16.76 2.51
N SER A 166 22.65 16.76 3.11
CA SER A 166 21.56 17.66 2.71
C SER A 166 21.92 19.12 3.00
N LEU A 167 22.47 19.42 4.17
CA LEU A 167 22.73 20.79 4.63
C LEU A 167 24.03 21.39 4.12
N ARG A 168 24.85 20.60 3.39
CA ARG A 168 26.16 21.04 2.89
C ARG A 168 26.04 22.29 2.03
N GLY A 169 26.78 23.34 2.42
CA GLY A 169 26.84 24.61 1.70
C GLY A 169 25.60 25.49 1.87
N ILE A 170 24.68 25.15 2.78
CA ILE A 170 23.51 25.97 3.11
C ILE A 170 23.77 26.64 4.47
N PRO A 171 24.01 27.96 4.51
CA PRO A 171 24.27 28.67 5.76
C PRO A 171 23.02 28.67 6.64
N THR A 172 23.20 28.82 7.95
CA THR A 172 22.10 29.05 8.89
C THR A 172 21.54 30.46 8.73
N ALA A 173 20.24 30.64 9.00
CA ALA A 173 19.57 31.93 9.01
C ALA A 173 18.98 32.22 10.41
N PRO A 174 19.17 33.42 11.00
CA PRO A 174 18.61 33.74 12.31
C PRO A 174 17.07 33.60 12.34
N GLY A 175 16.55 32.91 13.36
CA GLY A 175 15.11 32.70 13.54
C GLY A 175 14.48 31.67 12.58
N GLN A 176 15.30 31.02 11.75
CA GLN A 176 14.84 30.00 10.80
C GLN A 176 15.65 28.72 10.93
N ASP A 177 14.95 27.61 10.75
CA ASP A 177 15.58 26.30 10.63
C ASP A 177 15.72 25.92 9.15
N ARG A 178 16.65 25.02 8.87
CA ARG A 178 16.83 24.40 7.55
C ARG A 178 15.98 23.13 7.52
N ASP A 179 14.73 23.26 7.11
CA ASP A 179 13.83 22.11 6.96
C ASP A 179 14.23 21.28 5.73
N GLU A 180 14.09 19.96 5.83
CA GLU A 180 14.59 18.99 4.87
C GLU A 180 13.46 18.11 4.33
N TYR A 181 13.35 17.99 3.00
CA TYR A 181 12.45 17.04 2.36
C TYR A 181 13.12 16.26 1.22
N PRO A 182 13.21 14.91 1.28
CA PRO A 182 12.76 14.06 2.40
C PRO A 182 13.56 14.31 3.70
N PRO A 183 12.94 14.15 4.88
CA PRO A 183 13.61 14.35 6.16
C PRO A 183 14.78 13.38 6.36
N ALA A 184 15.82 13.81 7.10
CA ALA A 184 17.04 13.03 7.28
C ALA A 184 16.86 11.64 7.93
N MET A 185 15.79 11.41 8.69
CA MET A 185 15.50 10.12 9.34
C MET A 185 14.97 9.03 8.39
N PHE A 186 14.89 9.32 7.09
CA PHE A 186 14.46 8.39 6.04
C PHE A 186 15.60 8.09 5.06
N GLU A 187 15.56 6.91 4.43
CA GLU A 187 16.55 6.46 3.43
C GLU A 187 16.64 7.40 2.23
N GLU A 188 15.52 8.01 1.82
CA GLU A 188 15.43 8.94 0.70
C GLU A 188 15.87 10.37 1.06
N GLY A 189 16.25 10.60 2.32
CA GLY A 189 16.84 11.84 2.79
C GLY A 189 18.27 12.06 2.30
N GLY A 190 18.93 13.08 2.83
CA GLY A 190 20.35 13.32 2.54
C GLY A 190 20.61 13.99 1.19
N LYS A 191 21.55 13.44 0.42
CA LYS A 191 22.01 14.06 -0.84
C LYS A 191 20.84 14.34 -1.79
N GLY A 192 20.70 15.62 -2.14
CA GLY A 192 19.67 16.08 -3.07
C GLY A 192 18.30 16.31 -2.44
N ALA A 193 18.14 16.18 -1.12
CA ALA A 193 16.96 16.66 -0.41
C ALA A 193 16.74 18.17 -0.66
N SER A 194 15.48 18.55 -0.81
CA SER A 194 15.05 19.94 -0.77
C SER A 194 15.30 20.48 0.63
N VAL A 195 15.97 21.63 0.72
CA VAL A 195 16.26 22.28 1.99
C VAL A 195 15.79 23.72 1.92
N LYS A 196 14.84 24.10 2.76
CA LYS A 196 14.23 25.44 2.78
C LYS A 196 14.42 26.07 4.14
N HIS A 197 14.71 27.37 4.17
CA HIS A 197 14.64 28.12 5.41
C HIS A 197 13.18 28.39 5.74
N ILE A 198 12.74 27.92 6.90
CA ILE A 198 11.38 28.16 7.41
C ILE A 198 11.46 28.61 8.87
N ASP A 199 10.40 29.25 9.37
CA ASP A 199 10.31 29.68 10.77
C ASP A 199 10.65 28.52 11.74
N SER A 200 11.53 28.79 12.70
CA SER A 200 12.00 27.77 13.65
C SER A 200 10.86 27.17 14.49
N SER A 201 9.84 27.94 14.86
CA SER A 201 8.71 27.46 15.65
C SER A 201 7.83 26.50 14.83
N ASP A 202 7.55 26.86 13.56
CA ASP A 202 6.85 25.99 12.60
C ASP A 202 7.58 24.66 12.42
N ASN A 203 8.87 24.71 12.08
CA ASN A 203 9.70 23.53 11.83
C ASN A 203 9.78 22.58 13.03
N GLN A 204 10.11 23.12 14.20
CA GLN A 204 10.27 22.32 15.41
C GLN A 204 8.94 21.72 15.87
N GLY A 205 7.84 22.46 15.72
CA GLY A 205 6.50 21.97 15.97
C GLY A 205 6.12 20.80 15.04
N SER A 206 6.36 20.96 13.74
CA SER A 206 6.12 19.93 12.72
C SER A 206 6.98 18.69 12.98
N GLY A 207 8.28 18.87 13.20
CA GLY A 207 9.24 17.81 13.49
C GLY A 207 8.91 17.03 14.77
N SER A 208 8.51 17.72 15.85
CA SER A 208 8.08 17.08 17.09
C SER A 208 6.80 16.25 16.91
N SER A 209 5.83 16.79 16.16
CA SER A 209 4.59 16.10 15.82
C SER A 209 4.85 14.84 15.00
N MET A 210 5.71 14.95 13.97
CA MET A 210 6.13 13.83 13.12
C MET A 210 6.90 12.78 13.92
N GLY A 211 7.94 13.19 14.64
CA GLY A 211 8.77 12.29 15.45
C GLY A 211 7.96 11.54 16.52
N THR A 212 6.92 12.16 17.09
CA THR A 212 6.01 11.50 18.03
C THR A 212 5.17 10.42 17.35
N LYS A 213 4.60 10.71 16.17
CA LYS A 213 3.78 9.73 15.42
C LYS A 213 4.61 8.55 14.88
N LEU A 214 5.85 8.81 14.46
CA LEU A 214 6.75 7.79 13.93
C LEU A 214 7.51 7.04 15.03
N ARG A 215 7.32 7.40 16.31
CA ARG A 215 8.02 6.78 17.44
C ARG A 215 7.63 5.31 17.57
N GLY A 216 8.62 4.44 17.63
CA GLY A 216 8.42 3.00 17.82
C GLY A 216 8.11 2.22 16.54
N LEU A 217 8.04 2.89 15.38
CA LEU A 217 8.03 2.21 14.09
C LEU A 217 9.44 1.68 13.76
N PRO A 218 9.58 0.42 13.32
CA PRO A 218 10.88 -0.18 13.04
C PRO A 218 11.55 0.41 11.80
N LYS A 219 12.86 0.22 11.67
CA LYS A 219 13.61 0.49 10.44
C LYS A 219 12.98 -0.25 9.26
N GLY A 220 12.98 0.35 8.07
CA GLY A 220 12.39 -0.22 6.86
C GLY A 220 10.87 -0.01 6.72
N THR A 221 10.20 0.58 7.71
CA THR A 221 8.77 0.94 7.59
C THR A 221 8.60 1.99 6.49
N LYS A 222 7.72 1.73 5.52
CA LYS A 222 7.38 2.70 4.46
C LYS A 222 6.29 3.65 4.96
N VAL A 223 6.59 4.94 4.95
CA VAL A 223 5.72 6.00 5.47
C VAL A 223 5.30 6.91 4.32
N LYS A 224 3.99 7.04 4.10
CA LYS A 224 3.44 8.05 3.20
C LYS A 224 3.25 9.37 3.94
N ILE A 225 3.86 10.44 3.46
CA ILE A 225 3.73 11.79 4.01
C ILE A 225 2.72 12.57 3.17
N THR A 226 1.64 13.02 3.80
CA THR A 226 0.59 13.84 3.20
C THR A 226 0.40 15.15 3.96
N VAL A 227 -0.28 16.11 3.32
CA VAL A 227 -0.62 17.42 3.89
C VAL A 227 -2.14 17.56 3.88
N LYS A 228 -2.72 18.09 4.97
CA LYS A 228 -4.15 18.39 5.10
C LYS A 228 -4.43 19.82 5.53
#